data_AF-A0A1P8WMB9-F1
#
_entry.id   AF-A0A1P8WMB9-F1
#
_cell.length_a   1.000
_cell.length_b   1.000
_cell.length_c   1.000
_cell.angle_alpha   90.00
_cell.angle_beta   90.00
_cell.angle_gamma   90.00
#
_symmetry.space_group_name_H-M   'P 1'
#
loop_
_entity.id
_entity.type
_entity.pdbx_description
1 polymer ?
#
loop_
_entity_poly.entity_id
_entity_poly.type
_entity_poly.pdbx_seq_one_letter_code
_entity_poly.pdbx_strand_id
1 'polypeptide(L)'
;MTRVYGKYTMRNLLLFTTLIASHAFVAKADDWPQWGGPMHDIVWRENGIVDKLPTDGLLPRVWSVPVGEGYSGPAVADGRVYLTDRIHADGTERVLCVDAETGKEIWKHEYPVRYTVSYPAGPRATPVINDGRVYTIGAEGHMFCFDAKTGDVIWKKEFQKDFGTKLPNWGMAAAPLVDGEKLITLVGGADGALVVAFDKATGKELWRSLDDPAIGYAPPVIYEFGGRRQLIMWHPAAVSALDPETGEVIWEHPWQIRFGLTIPMPRQIDDRLFLTAFYDGPLMLKVSADNAEVVWKGQGKDEQNTDGIHAIMPTPWITEANIFGICSYGQLRGLDTDTGKRLWETFDATGRGRWWNAFIIPHEDRFFLHNEQGDLIIADLTAEGYKEISRAKLVEPTRKVQRRMTIWSHPAFAMKSVFARNDKELVRVSLAK
;
A
#
# COMPACT_ATOMS: atom_id res chain seq x y z
N MET A 1 -80.01 47.54 -13.87
CA MET A 1 -79.04 48.64 -13.99
C MET A 1 -78.21 48.71 -12.72
N THR A 2 -76.90 48.83 -12.88
CA THR A 2 -75.93 49.34 -11.89
C THR A 2 -75.41 48.39 -10.79
N ARG A 3 -74.21 47.85 -11.07
CA ARG A 3 -73.04 47.53 -10.21
C ARG A 3 -73.26 46.98 -8.80
N VAL A 4 -72.81 45.74 -8.59
CA VAL A 4 -72.51 45.14 -7.29
C VAL A 4 -70.99 44.97 -7.14
N TYR A 5 -70.43 45.52 -6.06
CA TYR A 5 -69.03 45.37 -5.64
C TYR A 5 -68.83 44.02 -4.95
N GLY A 6 -67.88 43.21 -5.44
CA GLY A 6 -67.42 41.98 -4.79
C GLY A 6 -66.08 42.18 -4.07
N LYS A 7 -66.09 41.95 -2.75
CA LYS A 7 -64.93 41.99 -1.85
C LYS A 7 -63.95 40.86 -2.18
N TYR A 8 -62.65 41.17 -2.27
CA TYR A 8 -61.57 40.19 -2.34
C TYR A 8 -61.19 39.71 -0.93
N THR A 9 -61.26 38.40 -0.72
CA THR A 9 -60.80 37.72 0.50
C THR A 9 -59.32 37.36 0.32
N MET A 10 -58.43 37.89 1.16
CA MET A 10 -57.03 37.45 1.21
C MET A 10 -56.95 36.01 1.73
N ARG A 11 -56.23 35.16 1.00
CA ARG A 11 -55.94 33.78 1.37
C ARG A 11 -54.46 33.72 1.76
N ASN A 12 -54.18 33.52 3.06
CA ASN A 12 -52.82 33.37 3.59
C ASN A 12 -52.13 32.15 2.96
N LEU A 13 -51.01 32.39 2.27
CA LEU A 13 -50.11 31.35 1.78
C LEU A 13 -48.99 31.19 2.82
N LEU A 14 -49.03 30.11 3.60
CA LEU A 14 -47.95 29.70 4.49
C LEU A 14 -46.82 29.11 3.62
N LEU A 15 -45.72 29.85 3.49
CA LEU A 15 -44.45 29.33 2.96
C LEU A 15 -43.78 28.45 4.03
N PHE A 16 -43.73 27.15 3.79
CA PHE A 16 -42.85 26.24 4.52
C PHE A 16 -41.43 26.40 3.97
N THR A 17 -40.56 27.07 4.72
CA THR A 17 -39.12 27.15 4.43
C THR A 17 -38.48 25.87 4.96
N THR A 18 -38.18 24.92 4.07
CA THR A 18 -37.44 23.71 4.42
C THR A 18 -35.99 24.10 4.72
N LEU A 19 -35.60 24.06 5.99
CA LEU A 19 -34.23 24.31 6.43
C LEU A 19 -33.36 23.09 6.04
N ILE A 20 -32.64 23.18 4.92
CA ILE A 20 -31.65 22.18 4.54
C ILE A 20 -30.46 22.37 5.48
N ALA A 21 -30.34 21.51 6.49
CA ALA A 21 -29.16 21.42 7.34
C ALA A 21 -27.99 20.88 6.51
N SER A 22 -27.19 21.80 5.95
CA SER A 22 -25.88 21.51 5.41
C SER A 22 -25.00 20.94 6.52
N HIS A 23 -24.88 19.62 6.55
CA HIS A 23 -23.85 18.95 7.32
C HIS A 23 -22.52 19.34 6.68
N ALA A 24 -21.85 20.33 7.27
CA ALA A 24 -20.45 20.57 6.99
C ALA A 24 -19.72 19.27 7.34
N PHE A 25 -19.23 18.56 6.32
CA PHE A 25 -18.14 17.61 6.50
C PHE A 25 -16.99 18.43 7.06
N VAL A 26 -16.79 18.35 8.38
CA VAL A 26 -15.51 18.72 8.96
C VAL A 26 -14.52 17.85 8.23
N ALA A 27 -13.63 18.46 7.45
CA ALA A 27 -12.56 17.77 6.75
C ALA A 27 -11.81 16.94 7.80
N LYS A 28 -12.09 15.63 7.84
CA LYS A 28 -11.27 14.71 8.62
C LYS A 28 -9.87 14.82 8.02
N ALA A 29 -8.88 14.93 8.89
CA ALA A 29 -7.50 14.63 8.53
C ALA A 29 -7.46 13.36 7.68
N ASP A 30 -6.59 13.35 6.65
CA ASP A 30 -6.54 12.24 5.70
C ASP A 30 -6.21 10.94 6.46
N ASP A 31 -7.06 9.92 6.35
CA ASP A 31 -6.80 8.60 6.94
C ASP A 31 -5.86 7.80 6.02
N TRP A 32 -5.18 6.78 6.55
CA TRP A 32 -4.31 5.86 5.79
C TRP A 32 -4.72 4.40 6.04
N PRO A 33 -5.91 3.98 5.57
CA PRO A 33 -6.56 2.75 6.03
C PRO A 33 -5.95 1.46 5.50
N GLN A 34 -5.02 1.53 4.53
CA GLN A 34 -4.49 0.38 3.81
C GLN A 34 -3.12 0.68 3.19
N TRP A 35 -2.49 -0.33 2.59
CA TRP A 35 -1.30 -0.13 1.75
C TRP A 35 -1.58 0.92 0.68
N GLY A 36 -0.68 1.90 0.53
CA GLY A 36 -0.87 3.00 -0.41
C GLY A 36 -1.95 4.02 -0.05
N GLY A 37 -2.48 4.00 1.17
CA GLY A 37 -3.40 5.04 1.65
C GLY A 37 -4.83 4.89 1.11
N PRO A 38 -5.67 5.93 1.24
CA PRO A 38 -7.12 5.81 1.03
C PRO A 38 -7.49 5.45 -0.41
N MET A 39 -6.65 5.86 -1.38
CA MET A 39 -6.87 5.61 -2.82
C MET A 39 -5.96 4.49 -3.37
N HIS A 40 -5.23 3.77 -2.51
CA HIS A 40 -4.30 2.70 -2.89
C HIS A 40 -3.20 3.14 -3.89
N ASP A 41 -2.79 4.41 -3.83
CA ASP A 41 -1.87 5.02 -4.80
C ASP A 41 -0.59 5.61 -4.20
N ILE A 42 -0.39 5.48 -2.88
CA ILE A 42 0.81 5.88 -2.12
C ILE A 42 0.96 7.42 -2.03
N VAL A 43 -0.10 8.19 -2.30
CA VAL A 43 -0.07 9.66 -2.23
C VAL A 43 -0.64 10.14 -0.90
N TRP A 44 0.06 11.07 -0.25
CA TRP A 44 -0.42 11.75 0.96
C TRP A 44 -1.04 13.10 0.61
N ARG A 45 -2.30 13.36 1.01
CA ARG A 45 -3.09 14.53 0.54
C ARG A 45 -3.49 15.48 1.67
N GLU A 46 -2.68 15.59 2.70
CA GLU A 46 -3.03 16.38 3.88
C GLU A 46 -2.31 17.72 3.96
N ASN A 47 -3.07 18.80 4.14
CA ASN A 47 -2.53 20.16 4.14
C ASN A 47 -2.10 20.66 5.53
N GLY A 48 -1.38 21.77 5.56
CA GLY A 48 -0.95 22.43 6.81
C GLY A 48 0.13 21.64 7.55
N ILE A 49 1.03 21.03 6.77
CA ILE A 49 2.18 20.25 7.24
C ILE A 49 3.49 21.00 6.98
N VAL A 50 4.54 20.71 7.74
CA VAL A 50 5.82 21.43 7.70
C VAL A 50 6.42 21.56 6.29
N ASP A 51 7.10 22.69 6.03
CA ASP A 51 7.83 22.89 4.77
C ASP A 51 9.23 22.27 4.78
N LYS A 52 9.81 22.19 5.97
CA LYS A 52 11.08 21.54 6.30
C LYS A 52 10.91 20.78 7.60
N LEU A 53 11.66 19.70 7.78
CA LEU A 53 11.63 18.97 9.03
C LEU A 53 12.18 19.85 10.17
N PRO A 54 11.63 19.76 11.39
CA PRO A 54 11.95 20.67 12.49
C PRO A 54 13.37 20.50 13.05
N THR A 55 14.10 19.47 12.62
CA THR A 55 15.45 19.11 13.06
C THR A 55 16.14 18.26 12.00
N ASP A 56 17.46 18.12 12.09
CA ASP A 56 18.28 17.15 11.36
C ASP A 56 18.58 15.86 12.17
N GLY A 57 18.22 15.85 13.46
CA GLY A 57 18.34 14.71 14.36
C GLY A 57 17.09 13.82 14.41
N LEU A 58 16.82 13.20 15.56
CA LEU A 58 15.60 12.44 15.80
C LEU A 58 14.38 13.36 15.88
N LEU A 59 13.36 13.07 15.07
CA LEU A 59 12.11 13.81 15.08
C LEU A 59 11.39 13.67 16.43
N PRO A 60 10.84 14.78 16.98
CA PRO A 60 10.09 14.74 18.23
C PRO A 60 8.86 13.82 18.12
N ARG A 61 8.79 12.83 19.00
CA ARG A 61 7.66 11.88 19.04
C ARG A 61 6.48 12.50 19.78
N VAL A 62 5.28 12.33 19.24
CA VAL A 62 4.04 12.52 19.99
C VAL A 62 3.93 11.40 21.03
N TRP A 63 4.15 10.16 20.58
CA TRP A 63 4.23 8.98 21.43
C TRP A 63 5.09 7.89 20.79
N SER A 64 5.45 6.89 21.61
CA SER A 64 6.19 5.69 21.23
C SER A 64 5.68 4.53 22.05
N VAL A 65 5.37 3.39 21.41
CA VAL A 65 4.80 2.21 22.09
C VAL A 65 5.56 0.96 21.70
N PRO A 66 5.79 0.01 22.64
CA PRO A 66 6.55 -1.19 22.35
C PRO A 66 5.78 -2.13 21.42
N VAL A 67 6.45 -2.63 20.39
CA VAL A 67 5.95 -3.65 19.46
C VAL A 67 7.03 -4.70 19.20
N GLY A 68 6.63 -5.80 18.59
CA GLY A 68 7.50 -6.90 18.20
C GLY A 68 8.15 -6.74 16.83
N GLU A 69 8.73 -7.84 16.37
CA GLU A 69 9.38 -7.92 15.07
C GLU A 69 8.33 -7.91 13.93
N GLY A 70 8.67 -7.36 12.75
CA GLY A 70 7.72 -7.32 11.63
C GLY A 70 8.11 -6.41 10.48
N TYR A 71 7.44 -6.59 9.35
CA TYR A 71 7.62 -5.78 8.14
C TYR A 71 6.35 -5.04 7.73
N SER A 72 5.19 -5.37 8.31
CA SER A 72 3.94 -4.68 8.01
C SER A 72 4.04 -3.19 8.32
N GLY A 73 3.51 -2.36 7.43
CA GLY A 73 3.26 -0.96 7.74
C GLY A 73 2.06 -0.82 8.67
N PRO A 74 1.95 0.29 9.43
CA PRO A 74 0.73 0.61 10.15
C PRO A 74 -0.39 0.99 9.16
N ALA A 75 -1.64 0.78 9.56
CA ALA A 75 -2.82 1.35 8.93
C ALA A 75 -3.53 2.26 9.94
N VAL A 76 -3.96 3.45 9.52
CA VAL A 76 -4.53 4.47 10.41
C VAL A 76 -5.88 4.90 9.87
N ALA A 77 -6.93 4.77 10.67
CA ALA A 77 -8.24 5.34 10.33
C ALA A 77 -9.09 5.57 11.57
N ASP A 78 -9.97 6.56 11.52
CA ASP A 78 -10.95 6.84 12.58
C ASP A 78 -10.34 6.89 13.99
N GLY A 79 -9.17 7.54 14.11
CA GLY A 79 -8.46 7.72 15.37
C GLY A 79 -7.80 6.45 15.94
N ARG A 80 -7.64 5.40 15.13
CA ARG A 80 -6.98 4.14 15.51
C ARG A 80 -5.83 3.82 14.59
N VAL A 81 -4.82 3.13 15.13
CA VAL A 81 -3.69 2.57 14.39
C VAL A 81 -3.70 1.06 14.55
N TYR A 82 -3.68 0.35 13.43
CA TYR A 82 -3.58 -1.09 13.37
C TYR A 82 -2.20 -1.50 12.87
N LEU A 83 -1.60 -2.48 13.52
CA LEU A 83 -0.29 -3.01 13.16
C LEU A 83 -0.26 -4.52 13.42
N THR A 84 0.53 -5.25 12.64
CA THR A 84 0.82 -6.66 12.93
C THR A 84 2.30 -6.86 13.24
N ASP A 85 2.57 -7.67 14.26
CA ASP A 85 3.93 -7.99 14.67
C ASP A 85 4.07 -9.45 15.10
N ARG A 86 5.29 -9.84 15.44
CA ARG A 86 5.62 -11.15 15.98
C ARG A 86 6.46 -11.03 17.24
N ILE A 87 6.08 -11.80 18.25
CA ILE A 87 6.90 -12.07 19.41
C ILE A 87 7.71 -13.34 19.13
N HIS A 88 9.01 -13.18 18.88
CA HIS A 88 9.87 -14.29 18.46
C HIS A 88 9.99 -15.38 19.52
N ALA A 89 10.06 -14.98 20.79
CA ALA A 89 10.38 -15.87 21.91
C ALA A 89 9.35 -16.99 22.14
N ASP A 90 8.07 -16.72 21.84
CA ASP A 90 6.96 -17.65 22.03
C ASP A 90 6.35 -18.14 20.70
N GLY A 91 6.76 -17.57 19.57
CA GLY A 91 6.22 -17.92 18.26
C GLY A 91 4.80 -17.42 18.05
N THR A 92 4.50 -16.20 18.51
CA THR A 92 3.16 -15.61 18.44
C THR A 92 3.12 -14.46 17.45
N GLU A 93 2.18 -14.47 16.52
CA GLU A 93 1.81 -13.28 15.74
C GLU A 93 0.70 -12.53 16.48
N ARG A 94 0.73 -11.20 16.37
CA ARG A 94 -0.28 -10.32 16.99
C ARG A 94 -0.86 -9.35 15.99
N VAL A 95 -2.14 -9.04 16.18
CA VAL A 95 -2.82 -7.89 15.57
C VAL A 95 -3.08 -6.90 16.69
N LEU A 96 -2.51 -5.70 16.58
CA LEU A 96 -2.60 -4.66 17.58
C LEU A 96 -3.52 -3.55 17.08
N CYS A 97 -4.34 -3.00 17.96
CA CYS A 97 -5.06 -1.76 17.77
C CYS A 97 -4.69 -0.79 18.89
N VAL A 98 -4.12 0.35 18.53
CA VAL A 98 -3.80 1.43 19.47
C VAL A 98 -4.56 2.71 19.13
N ASP A 99 -4.82 3.53 20.13
CA ASP A 99 -5.37 4.86 19.96
C ASP A 99 -4.37 5.78 19.25
N ALA A 100 -4.77 6.43 18.17
CA ALA A 100 -3.86 7.22 17.33
C ALA A 100 -3.35 8.50 18.04
N GLU A 101 -4.11 9.03 18.99
CA GLU A 101 -3.72 10.22 19.74
C GLU A 101 -2.72 9.91 20.86
N THR A 102 -2.91 8.78 21.56
CA THR A 102 -2.20 8.47 22.81
C THR A 102 -1.25 7.29 22.72
N GLY A 103 -1.35 6.46 21.68
CA GLY A 103 -0.63 5.19 21.55
C GLY A 103 -1.12 4.08 22.50
N LYS A 104 -2.14 4.32 23.32
CA LYS A 104 -2.62 3.30 24.26
C LYS A 104 -3.26 2.14 23.50
N GLU A 105 -2.94 0.91 23.92
CA GLU A 105 -3.60 -0.29 23.43
C GLU A 105 -5.11 -0.19 23.69
N ILE A 106 -5.90 -0.38 22.64
CA ILE A 106 -7.35 -0.50 22.70
C ILE A 106 -7.71 -1.98 22.80
N TRP A 107 -7.14 -2.80 21.90
CA TRP A 107 -7.27 -4.25 21.91
C TRP A 107 -6.07 -4.89 21.20
N LYS A 108 -5.86 -6.17 21.46
CA LYS A 108 -4.92 -7.02 20.72
C LYS A 108 -5.52 -8.41 20.51
N HIS A 109 -5.16 -9.03 19.39
CA HIS A 109 -5.41 -10.44 19.11
C HIS A 109 -4.08 -11.17 18.94
N GLU A 110 -3.94 -12.34 19.54
CA GLU A 110 -2.69 -13.11 19.55
C GLU A 110 -2.98 -14.56 19.13
N TYR A 111 -2.13 -15.12 18.27
CA TYR A 111 -2.24 -16.53 17.87
C TYR A 111 -0.85 -17.16 17.66
N PRO A 112 -0.70 -18.44 18.03
CA PRO A 112 0.56 -19.15 17.82
C PRO A 112 0.76 -19.44 16.33
N VAL A 113 1.98 -19.26 15.85
CA VAL A 113 2.36 -19.56 14.47
C VAL A 113 3.82 -19.97 14.37
N ARG A 114 4.04 -21.08 13.66
CA ARG A 114 5.39 -21.55 13.36
C ARG A 114 5.81 -21.01 12.00
N TYR A 115 6.93 -20.29 11.96
CA TYR A 115 7.47 -19.79 10.71
C TYR A 115 8.28 -20.85 9.97
N THR A 116 8.01 -20.96 8.68
CA THR A 116 8.76 -21.76 7.70
C THR A 116 9.42 -20.87 6.63
N VAL A 117 9.12 -19.57 6.65
CA VAL A 117 9.59 -18.56 5.70
C VAL A 117 11.01 -18.05 6.00
N SER A 118 11.69 -17.58 4.96
CA SER A 118 12.91 -16.80 5.09
C SER A 118 12.63 -15.40 5.66
N TYR A 119 13.65 -14.77 6.24
CA TYR A 119 13.54 -13.48 6.93
C TYR A 119 12.45 -13.49 8.03
N PRO A 120 12.51 -14.37 9.04
CA PRO A 120 11.37 -14.73 9.89
C PRO A 120 10.98 -13.69 10.98
N ALA A 121 11.13 -12.40 10.70
CA ALA A 121 10.88 -11.33 11.66
C ALA A 121 9.39 -11.09 11.92
N GLY A 122 8.48 -11.30 10.99
CA GLY A 122 7.06 -11.12 11.32
C GLY A 122 6.16 -11.01 10.09
N PRO A 123 4.89 -10.66 10.29
CA PRO A 123 3.95 -10.35 9.22
C PRO A 123 4.47 -9.22 8.32
N ARG A 124 3.99 -9.21 7.07
CA ARG A 124 4.44 -8.29 6.01
C ARG A 124 3.31 -7.49 5.37
N ALA A 125 2.13 -8.08 5.27
CA ALA A 125 0.96 -7.40 4.72
C ALA A 125 0.49 -6.30 5.67
N THR A 126 0.28 -5.09 5.13
CA THR A 126 -0.33 -3.97 5.87
C THR A 126 -1.80 -4.30 6.14
N PRO A 127 -2.31 -4.08 7.37
CA PRO A 127 -3.75 -4.22 7.65
C PRO A 127 -4.61 -3.35 6.73
N VAL A 128 -5.84 -3.78 6.47
CA VAL A 128 -6.83 -3.02 5.70
C VAL A 128 -8.02 -2.70 6.58
N ILE A 129 -8.39 -1.43 6.65
CA ILE A 129 -9.53 -0.94 7.42
C ILE A 129 -10.63 -0.54 6.45
N ASN A 130 -11.81 -1.14 6.58
CA ASN A 130 -12.96 -0.76 5.77
C ASN A 130 -14.26 -1.06 6.51
N ASP A 131 -15.20 -0.11 6.50
CA ASP A 131 -16.57 -0.28 7.02
C ASP A 131 -16.64 -0.92 8.42
N GLY A 132 -15.85 -0.40 9.36
CA GLY A 132 -15.82 -0.88 10.74
C GLY A 132 -15.17 -2.26 10.92
N ARG A 133 -14.43 -2.75 9.92
CA ARG A 133 -13.69 -4.02 9.97
C ARG A 133 -12.21 -3.81 9.70
N VAL A 134 -11.42 -4.76 10.20
CA VAL A 134 -9.98 -4.84 9.96
C VAL A 134 -9.64 -6.20 9.38
N TYR A 135 -8.94 -6.20 8.25
CA TYR A 135 -8.47 -7.39 7.57
C TYR A 135 -6.96 -7.50 7.69
N THR A 136 -6.47 -8.67 8.11
CA THR A 136 -5.03 -8.92 8.23
C THR A 136 -4.66 -10.26 7.60
N ILE A 137 -3.40 -10.36 7.15
CA ILE A 137 -2.80 -11.60 6.66
C ILE A 137 -1.43 -11.76 7.34
N GLY A 138 -1.31 -12.80 8.16
CA GLY A 138 -0.05 -13.22 8.79
C GLY A 138 0.95 -13.79 7.79
N ALA A 139 2.21 -13.95 8.18
CA ALA A 139 3.28 -14.38 7.27
C ALA A 139 3.04 -15.77 6.66
N GLU A 140 2.36 -16.64 7.41
CA GLU A 140 2.03 -18.02 7.02
C GLU A 140 0.61 -18.17 6.44
N GLY A 141 -0.05 -17.07 6.06
CA GLY A 141 -1.38 -17.10 5.43
C GLY A 141 -2.54 -17.29 6.40
N HIS A 142 -2.39 -16.85 7.66
CA HIS A 142 -3.52 -16.72 8.58
C HIS A 142 -4.23 -15.41 8.29
N MET A 143 -5.42 -15.48 7.72
CA MET A 143 -6.22 -14.32 7.36
C MET A 143 -7.35 -14.16 8.34
N PHE A 144 -7.55 -12.95 8.84
CA PHE A 144 -8.59 -12.63 9.81
C PHE A 144 -9.39 -11.42 9.36
N CYS A 145 -10.67 -11.42 9.73
CA CYS A 145 -11.50 -10.23 9.79
C CYS A 145 -11.90 -9.99 11.23
N PHE A 146 -11.68 -8.76 11.70
CA PHE A 146 -12.05 -8.32 13.02
C PHE A 146 -13.14 -7.25 12.98
N ASP A 147 -13.96 -7.19 14.03
CA ASP A 147 -14.65 -5.95 14.37
C ASP A 147 -13.60 -4.90 14.77
N ALA A 148 -13.57 -3.76 14.07
CA ALA A 148 -12.54 -2.75 14.26
C ALA A 148 -12.54 -2.13 15.67
N LYS A 149 -13.71 -2.11 16.33
CA LYS A 149 -13.90 -1.49 17.64
C LYS A 149 -13.52 -2.44 18.76
N THR A 150 -13.92 -3.71 18.70
CA THR A 150 -13.76 -4.66 19.80
C THR A 150 -12.54 -5.57 19.63
N GLY A 151 -12.08 -5.80 18.40
CA GLY A 151 -11.04 -6.78 18.09
C GLY A 151 -11.56 -8.22 18.06
N ASP A 152 -12.88 -8.42 18.08
CA ASP A 152 -13.48 -9.76 17.97
C ASP A 152 -13.30 -10.30 16.56
N VAL A 153 -12.86 -11.57 16.46
CA VAL A 153 -12.75 -12.27 15.18
C VAL A 153 -14.15 -12.56 14.64
N ILE A 154 -14.49 -11.96 13.49
CA ILE A 154 -15.74 -12.20 12.77
C ILE A 154 -15.63 -13.50 11.96
N TRP A 155 -14.53 -13.64 11.21
CA TRP A 155 -14.22 -14.85 10.45
C TRP A 155 -12.70 -14.96 10.26
N LYS A 156 -12.22 -16.16 9.92
CA LYS A 156 -10.81 -16.43 9.63
C LYS A 156 -10.64 -17.47 8.51
N LYS A 157 -9.48 -17.45 7.88
CA LYS A 157 -8.98 -18.45 6.92
C LYS A 157 -7.55 -18.81 7.22
N GLU A 158 -7.18 -20.04 6.89
CA GLU A 158 -5.81 -20.55 6.99
C GLU A 158 -5.40 -21.08 5.62
N PHE A 159 -4.65 -20.31 4.84
CA PHE A 159 -4.45 -20.59 3.40
C PHE A 159 -3.89 -22.00 3.10
N GLN A 160 -2.92 -22.46 3.90
CA GLN A 160 -2.35 -23.80 3.76
C GLN A 160 -3.40 -24.91 3.97
N LYS A 161 -4.33 -24.71 4.92
CA LYS A 161 -5.36 -25.68 5.29
C LYS A 161 -6.57 -25.62 4.35
N ASP A 162 -7.03 -24.41 4.06
CA ASP A 162 -8.28 -24.18 3.35
C ASP A 162 -8.10 -24.28 1.82
N PHE A 163 -6.89 -23.99 1.31
CA PHE A 163 -6.60 -23.92 -0.13
C PHE A 163 -5.40 -24.76 -0.58
N GLY A 164 -4.72 -25.45 0.34
CA GLY A 164 -3.51 -26.21 0.02
C GLY A 164 -2.33 -25.33 -0.41
N THR A 165 -2.33 -24.06 -0.01
CA THR A 165 -1.30 -23.08 -0.39
C THR A 165 0.10 -23.58 -0.03
N LYS A 166 1.01 -23.49 -0.99
CA LYS A 166 2.45 -23.63 -0.74
C LYS A 166 3.02 -22.24 -0.50
N LEU A 167 3.48 -21.99 0.73
CA LEU A 167 3.92 -20.66 1.11
C LEU A 167 5.10 -20.16 0.27
N PRO A 168 5.11 -18.85 -0.04
CA PRO A 168 6.18 -18.26 -0.81
C PRO A 168 7.41 -18.10 0.10
N ASN A 169 8.63 -18.09 -0.48
CA ASN A 169 9.88 -18.11 0.29
C ASN A 169 10.00 -17.00 1.36
N TRP A 170 9.41 -15.84 1.10
CA TRP A 170 9.42 -14.68 2.00
C TRP A 170 8.08 -14.47 2.73
N GLY A 171 7.16 -15.44 2.71
CA GLY A 171 5.85 -15.33 3.35
C GLY A 171 4.86 -14.43 2.62
N MET A 172 3.60 -14.47 3.07
CA MET A 172 2.53 -13.65 2.50
C MET A 172 2.79 -12.17 2.77
N ALA A 173 2.83 -11.37 1.70
CA ALA A 173 3.15 -9.94 1.77
C ALA A 173 2.14 -9.03 1.06
N ALA A 174 1.35 -9.57 0.13
CA ALA A 174 0.32 -8.81 -0.57
C ALA A 174 -0.78 -8.40 0.42
N ALA A 175 -0.98 -7.10 0.59
CA ALA A 175 -2.15 -6.58 1.27
C ALA A 175 -3.40 -6.89 0.42
N PRO A 176 -4.53 -7.28 1.03
CA PRO A 176 -5.76 -7.52 0.28
C PRO A 176 -6.34 -6.20 -0.26
N LEU A 177 -7.13 -6.29 -1.32
CA LEU A 177 -7.88 -5.17 -1.90
C LEU A 177 -9.36 -5.29 -1.51
N VAL A 178 -9.95 -4.20 -1.05
CA VAL A 178 -11.41 -4.11 -0.90
C VAL A 178 -12.02 -3.49 -2.16
N ASP A 179 -13.00 -4.16 -2.75
CA ASP A 179 -13.82 -3.65 -3.86
C ASP A 179 -15.31 -3.88 -3.59
N GLY A 180 -16.02 -2.85 -3.14
CA GLY A 180 -17.41 -2.97 -2.69
C GLY A 180 -17.55 -3.97 -1.55
N GLU A 181 -18.27 -5.07 -1.77
CA GLU A 181 -18.43 -6.18 -0.81
C GLU A 181 -17.34 -7.26 -0.92
N LYS A 182 -16.39 -7.11 -1.84
CA LYS A 182 -15.33 -8.10 -2.08
C LYS A 182 -14.06 -7.73 -1.35
N LEU A 183 -13.37 -8.76 -0.86
CA LEU A 183 -12.02 -8.71 -0.34
C LEU A 183 -11.17 -9.66 -1.17
N ILE A 184 -10.33 -9.10 -2.03
CA ILE A 184 -9.58 -9.79 -3.07
C ILE A 184 -8.11 -9.91 -2.63
N THR A 185 -7.53 -11.11 -2.68
CA THR A 185 -6.14 -11.33 -2.24
C THR A 185 -5.44 -12.43 -3.01
N LEU A 186 -4.11 -12.40 -2.99
CA LEU A 186 -3.28 -13.54 -3.34
C LEU A 186 -3.40 -14.61 -2.23
N VAL A 187 -3.80 -15.81 -2.61
CA VAL A 187 -3.90 -16.99 -1.74
C VAL A 187 -2.87 -18.05 -2.16
N GLY A 188 -2.63 -18.23 -3.46
CA GLY A 188 -1.66 -19.21 -3.97
C GLY A 188 -2.00 -20.66 -3.73
N GLY A 189 -3.30 -20.97 -3.64
CA GLY A 189 -3.82 -22.32 -3.47
C GLY A 189 -3.95 -23.08 -4.79
N ALA A 190 -4.35 -24.36 -4.69
CA ALA A 190 -4.62 -25.20 -5.86
C ALA A 190 -5.99 -24.89 -6.52
N ASP A 191 -6.18 -25.42 -7.72
CA ASP A 191 -7.45 -25.39 -8.47
C ASP A 191 -7.94 -23.96 -8.74
N GLY A 192 -7.09 -23.13 -9.35
CA GLY A 192 -7.42 -21.75 -9.71
C GLY A 192 -7.47 -20.80 -8.52
N ALA A 193 -6.83 -21.13 -7.39
CA ALA A 193 -6.87 -20.33 -6.17
C ALA A 193 -5.61 -19.47 -5.97
N LEU A 194 -4.95 -19.05 -7.05
CA LEU A 194 -3.90 -18.04 -6.94
C LEU A 194 -4.50 -16.73 -6.39
N VAL A 195 -5.61 -16.29 -6.97
CA VAL A 195 -6.36 -15.09 -6.58
C VAL A 195 -7.74 -15.51 -6.11
N VAL A 196 -8.18 -15.02 -4.96
CA VAL A 196 -9.50 -15.34 -4.42
C VAL A 196 -10.18 -14.06 -3.96
N ALA A 197 -11.47 -13.92 -4.33
CA ALA A 197 -12.34 -12.92 -3.75
C ALA A 197 -13.24 -13.55 -2.69
N PHE A 198 -13.26 -12.92 -1.53
CA PHE A 198 -14.14 -13.25 -0.43
C PHE A 198 -15.22 -12.19 -0.27
N ASP A 199 -16.40 -12.59 0.16
CA ASP A 199 -17.35 -11.68 0.77
C ASP A 199 -16.71 -11.10 2.03
N LYS A 200 -16.51 -9.78 2.06
CA LYS A 200 -15.73 -9.11 3.10
C LYS A 200 -16.38 -9.21 4.48
N ALA A 201 -17.69 -9.44 4.54
CA ALA A 201 -18.45 -9.51 5.80
C ALA A 201 -18.43 -10.92 6.39
N THR A 202 -18.39 -11.96 5.57
CA THR A 202 -18.58 -13.37 5.99
C THR A 202 -17.38 -14.27 5.75
N GLY A 203 -16.43 -13.86 4.90
CA GLY A 203 -15.30 -14.69 4.48
C GLY A 203 -15.71 -15.84 3.56
N LYS A 204 -16.93 -15.82 3.02
CA LYS A 204 -17.37 -16.79 2.01
C LYS A 204 -16.64 -16.49 0.71
N GLU A 205 -16.10 -17.52 0.07
CA GLU A 205 -15.54 -17.37 -1.28
C GLU A 205 -16.64 -17.01 -2.28
N LEU A 206 -16.36 -15.99 -3.10
CA LEU A 206 -17.23 -15.53 -4.18
C LEU A 206 -16.76 -16.06 -5.52
N TRP A 207 -15.46 -15.95 -5.79
CA TRP A 207 -14.79 -16.50 -6.96
C TRP A 207 -13.31 -16.72 -6.65
N ARG A 208 -12.68 -17.56 -7.47
CA ARG A 208 -11.23 -17.77 -7.51
C ARG A 208 -10.75 -17.76 -8.97
N SER A 209 -9.52 -17.35 -9.22
CA SER A 209 -8.93 -17.32 -10.54
C SER A 209 -7.42 -17.52 -10.53
N LEU A 210 -6.90 -17.94 -11.69
CA LEU A 210 -5.50 -18.16 -12.02
C LEU A 210 -4.80 -19.30 -11.27
N ASP A 211 -3.83 -19.91 -11.94
CA ASP A 211 -2.87 -20.85 -11.39
C ASP A 211 -1.45 -20.38 -11.76
N ASP A 212 -0.51 -20.45 -10.82
CA ASP A 212 0.89 -20.12 -11.07
C ASP A 212 1.80 -21.01 -10.19
N PRO A 213 2.97 -21.45 -10.67
CA PRO A 213 3.94 -22.19 -9.85
C PRO A 213 4.38 -21.46 -8.58
N ALA A 214 4.24 -20.13 -8.50
CA ALA A 214 4.51 -19.33 -7.32
C ALA A 214 3.45 -18.23 -7.13
N ILE A 215 3.36 -17.68 -5.92
CA ILE A 215 2.29 -16.73 -5.58
C ILE A 215 2.59 -15.31 -6.06
N GLY A 216 3.84 -14.88 -5.95
CA GLY A 216 4.20 -13.46 -6.02
C GLY A 216 3.93 -12.71 -4.71
N TYR A 217 4.11 -11.39 -4.74
CA TYR A 217 4.03 -10.53 -3.54
C TYR A 217 3.25 -9.22 -3.76
N ALA A 218 3.00 -8.85 -5.01
CA ALA A 218 2.36 -7.59 -5.36
C ALA A 218 0.88 -7.60 -4.95
N PRO A 219 0.38 -6.54 -4.28
CA PRO A 219 -1.02 -6.45 -3.96
C PRO A 219 -1.88 -6.31 -5.25
N PRO A 220 -3.10 -6.88 -5.27
CA PRO A 220 -4.07 -6.63 -6.34
C PRO A 220 -4.41 -5.14 -6.44
N VAL A 221 -4.55 -4.64 -7.67
CA VAL A 221 -4.99 -3.26 -7.94
C VAL A 221 -6.07 -3.23 -9.01
N ILE A 222 -7.03 -2.31 -8.91
CA ILE A 222 -8.03 -2.08 -9.94
C ILE A 222 -7.74 -0.76 -10.63
N TYR A 223 -7.66 -0.82 -11.95
CA TYR A 223 -7.47 0.33 -12.83
C TYR A 223 -8.56 0.36 -13.90
N GLU A 224 -8.78 1.52 -14.51
CA GLU A 224 -9.70 1.67 -15.63
C GLU A 224 -8.91 1.86 -16.92
N PHE A 225 -9.09 0.97 -17.90
CA PHE A 225 -8.50 1.07 -19.23
C PHE A 225 -9.58 0.92 -20.30
N GLY A 226 -9.62 1.84 -21.26
CA GLY A 226 -10.61 1.82 -22.33
C GLY A 226 -12.07 1.83 -21.84
N GLY A 227 -12.34 2.44 -20.68
CA GLY A 227 -13.68 2.47 -20.05
C GLY A 227 -14.08 1.17 -19.34
N ARG A 228 -13.15 0.21 -19.16
CA ARG A 228 -13.38 -1.03 -18.42
C ARG A 228 -12.55 -1.06 -17.15
N ARG A 229 -13.19 -1.38 -16.01
CA ARG A 229 -12.49 -1.71 -14.76
C ARG A 229 -11.79 -3.05 -14.91
N GLN A 230 -10.52 -3.10 -14.56
CA GLN A 230 -9.68 -4.29 -14.70
C GLN A 230 -8.91 -4.51 -13.39
N LEU A 231 -9.08 -5.69 -12.80
CA LEU A 231 -8.29 -6.16 -11.67
C LEU A 231 -6.95 -6.66 -12.21
N ILE A 232 -5.89 -5.88 -11.99
CA ILE A 232 -4.54 -6.22 -12.41
C ILE A 232 -3.88 -7.10 -11.37
N MET A 233 -3.48 -8.29 -11.81
CA MET A 233 -2.76 -9.29 -11.04
C MET A 233 -1.38 -9.46 -11.65
N TRP A 234 -0.34 -9.10 -10.89
CA TRP A 234 1.04 -9.36 -11.31
C TRP A 234 1.63 -10.55 -10.56
N HIS A 235 1.64 -11.69 -11.23
CA HIS A 235 2.09 -12.97 -10.70
C HIS A 235 3.37 -13.45 -11.41
N PRO A 236 4.08 -14.45 -10.86
CA PRO A 236 5.41 -14.83 -11.33
C PRO A 236 5.54 -15.22 -12.81
N ALA A 237 4.49 -15.74 -13.44
CA ALA A 237 4.50 -16.13 -14.84
C ALA A 237 3.97 -15.03 -15.79
N ALA A 238 3.11 -14.12 -15.32
CA ALA A 238 2.45 -13.14 -16.20
C ALA A 238 1.90 -11.90 -15.45
N VAL A 239 1.49 -10.92 -16.26
CA VAL A 239 0.58 -9.85 -15.83
C VAL A 239 -0.79 -10.16 -16.42
N SER A 240 -1.83 -10.24 -15.60
CA SER A 240 -3.19 -10.58 -16.04
C SER A 240 -4.18 -9.52 -15.58
N ALA A 241 -5.12 -9.18 -16.46
CA ALA A 241 -6.31 -8.42 -16.09
C ALA A 241 -7.48 -9.38 -15.92
N LEU A 242 -8.17 -9.27 -14.80
CA LEU A 242 -9.39 -10.00 -14.50
C LEU A 242 -10.57 -9.04 -14.45
N ASP A 243 -11.77 -9.55 -14.72
CA ASP A 243 -13.00 -8.86 -14.36
C ASP A 243 -13.15 -8.90 -12.83
N PRO A 244 -13.22 -7.74 -12.13
CA PRO A 244 -13.30 -7.72 -10.67
C PRO A 244 -14.59 -8.33 -10.11
N GLU A 245 -15.65 -8.42 -10.92
CA GLU A 245 -16.92 -8.99 -10.49
C GLU A 245 -16.91 -10.52 -10.53
N THR A 246 -16.31 -11.11 -11.57
CA THR A 246 -16.40 -12.56 -11.84
C THR A 246 -15.09 -13.32 -11.65
N GLY A 247 -13.95 -12.62 -11.66
CA GLY A 247 -12.62 -13.23 -11.69
C GLY A 247 -12.20 -13.78 -13.06
N GLU A 248 -13.04 -13.62 -14.10
CA GLU A 248 -12.72 -14.08 -15.46
C GLU A 248 -11.54 -13.30 -16.04
N VAL A 249 -10.63 -14.02 -16.70
CA VAL A 249 -9.48 -13.40 -17.36
C VAL A 249 -9.94 -12.59 -18.57
N ILE A 250 -9.60 -11.31 -18.59
CA ILE A 250 -9.83 -10.40 -19.71
C ILE A 250 -8.67 -10.54 -20.71
N TRP A 251 -7.44 -10.39 -20.23
CA TRP A 251 -6.22 -10.57 -21.01
C TRP A 251 -5.07 -11.01 -20.11
N GLU A 252 -4.03 -11.57 -20.71
CA GLU A 252 -2.80 -11.98 -20.04
C GLU A 252 -1.59 -11.64 -20.92
N HIS A 253 -0.55 -11.08 -20.29
CA HIS A 253 0.75 -10.81 -20.89
C HIS A 253 1.82 -11.68 -20.22
N PRO A 254 2.28 -12.76 -20.88
CA PRO A 254 3.31 -13.64 -20.33
C PRO A 254 4.63 -12.91 -20.07
N TRP A 255 5.09 -12.94 -18.83
CA TRP A 255 6.36 -12.37 -18.42
C TRP A 255 6.89 -13.11 -17.18
N GLN A 256 7.68 -14.14 -17.44
CA GLN A 256 8.28 -14.95 -16.38
C GLN A 256 9.30 -14.14 -15.57
N ILE A 257 9.04 -13.99 -14.28
CA ILE A 257 9.89 -13.26 -13.33
C ILE A 257 10.79 -14.22 -12.56
N ARG A 258 12.07 -13.87 -12.46
CA ARG A 258 13.07 -14.66 -11.73
C ARG A 258 12.76 -14.69 -10.24
N PHE A 259 12.76 -15.90 -9.67
CA PHE A 259 12.41 -16.17 -8.27
C PHE A 259 11.02 -15.71 -7.83
N GLY A 260 10.12 -15.40 -8.77
CA GLY A 260 8.76 -14.92 -8.49
C GLY A 260 8.71 -13.60 -7.73
N LEU A 261 9.72 -12.74 -7.87
CA LEU A 261 9.83 -11.45 -7.17
C LEU A 261 8.94 -10.36 -7.80
N THR A 262 7.65 -10.64 -7.98
CA THR A 262 6.63 -9.64 -8.33
C THR A 262 6.24 -8.89 -7.06
N ILE A 263 6.95 -7.81 -6.73
CA ILE A 263 6.79 -7.12 -5.44
C ILE A 263 6.24 -5.69 -5.60
N PRO A 264 6.84 -4.79 -6.40
CA PRO A 264 6.27 -3.46 -6.60
C PRO A 264 4.85 -3.52 -7.13
N MET A 265 3.99 -2.66 -6.60
CA MET A 265 2.61 -2.56 -7.06
C MET A 265 2.58 -1.97 -8.49
N PRO A 266 1.86 -2.57 -9.46
CA PRO A 266 1.72 -2.02 -10.81
C PRO A 266 1.18 -0.59 -10.78
N ARG A 267 1.67 0.29 -11.65
CA ARG A 267 1.30 1.72 -11.68
C ARG A 267 0.66 2.11 -12.99
N GLN A 268 -0.55 2.66 -12.93
CA GLN A 268 -1.21 3.23 -14.09
C GLN A 268 -0.74 4.68 -14.33
N ILE A 269 -0.55 5.03 -15.59
CA ILE A 269 -0.56 6.40 -16.10
C ILE A 269 -1.31 6.37 -17.44
N ASP A 270 -2.39 7.14 -17.56
CA ASP A 270 -3.27 7.11 -18.74
C ASP A 270 -3.67 5.68 -19.17
N ASP A 271 -3.41 5.33 -20.43
CA ASP A 271 -3.64 4.01 -21.02
C ASP A 271 -2.43 3.06 -20.85
N ARG A 272 -1.51 3.36 -19.94
CA ARG A 272 -0.30 2.58 -19.71
C ARG A 272 -0.20 2.01 -18.31
N LEU A 273 0.43 0.85 -18.21
CA LEU A 273 0.72 0.14 -16.98
C LEU A 273 2.22 -0.10 -16.87
N PHE A 274 2.82 0.49 -15.84
CA PHE A 274 4.23 0.35 -15.52
C PHE A 274 4.45 -0.70 -14.43
N LEU A 275 5.42 -1.60 -14.67
CA LEU A 275 5.87 -2.63 -13.75
C LEU A 275 7.40 -2.66 -13.67
N THR A 276 7.95 -3.15 -12.57
CA THR A 276 9.40 -3.36 -12.45
C THR A 276 9.73 -4.50 -11.49
N ALA A 277 10.64 -5.36 -11.90
CA ALA A 277 11.16 -6.45 -11.09
C ALA A 277 12.67 -6.30 -10.86
N PHE A 278 13.12 -6.85 -9.73
CA PHE A 278 14.52 -6.74 -9.30
C PHE A 278 15.50 -7.26 -10.36
N TYR A 279 15.29 -8.49 -10.81
CA TYR A 279 16.17 -9.08 -11.80
C TYR A 279 15.78 -8.68 -13.22
N ASP A 280 14.48 -8.66 -13.52
CA ASP A 280 13.96 -8.58 -14.90
C ASP A 280 13.70 -7.16 -15.40
N GLY A 281 13.96 -6.15 -14.57
CA GLY A 281 13.91 -4.74 -14.93
C GLY A 281 12.49 -4.22 -15.15
N PRO A 282 12.37 -3.02 -15.74
CA PRO A 282 11.09 -2.37 -15.96
C PRO A 282 10.39 -2.81 -17.24
N LEU A 283 9.06 -2.76 -17.23
CA LEU A 283 8.17 -3.02 -18.36
C LEU A 283 7.09 -1.94 -18.40
N MET A 284 6.83 -1.41 -19.59
CA MET A 284 5.68 -0.56 -19.86
C MET A 284 4.75 -1.25 -20.84
N LEU A 285 3.51 -1.46 -20.42
CA LEU A 285 2.43 -1.95 -21.25
C LEU A 285 1.50 -0.80 -21.63
N LYS A 286 0.97 -0.84 -22.84
CA LYS A 286 -0.22 -0.10 -23.25
C LYS A 286 -1.40 -1.03 -23.09
N VAL A 287 -2.44 -0.59 -22.41
CA VAL A 287 -3.57 -1.43 -22.02
C VAL A 287 -4.86 -0.86 -22.60
N SER A 288 -5.58 -1.66 -23.38
CA SER A 288 -6.93 -1.36 -23.87
C SER A 288 -7.98 -1.96 -22.93
N ALA A 289 -9.25 -1.94 -23.33
CA ALA A 289 -10.33 -2.59 -22.59
C ALA A 289 -10.19 -4.12 -22.50
N ASP A 290 -9.37 -4.74 -23.36
CA ASP A 290 -9.37 -6.17 -23.63
C ASP A 290 -8.00 -6.74 -24.04
N ASN A 291 -6.94 -5.94 -24.09
CA ASN A 291 -5.61 -6.36 -24.50
C ASN A 291 -4.51 -5.54 -23.82
N ALA A 292 -3.29 -6.07 -23.80
CA ALA A 292 -2.10 -5.36 -23.37
C ALA A 292 -0.92 -5.60 -24.34
N GLU A 293 -0.26 -4.51 -24.75
CA GLU A 293 0.87 -4.54 -25.68
C GLU A 293 2.10 -3.88 -25.07
N VAL A 294 3.29 -4.42 -25.35
CA VAL A 294 4.54 -3.84 -24.86
C VAL A 294 4.81 -2.54 -25.59
N VAL A 295 4.94 -1.44 -24.84
CA VAL A 295 5.45 -0.16 -25.36
C VAL A 295 6.97 -0.20 -25.39
N TRP A 296 7.55 -0.54 -24.24
CA TRP A 296 8.98 -0.74 -24.09
C TRP A 296 9.28 -1.67 -22.92
N LYS A 297 10.47 -2.26 -22.94
CA LYS A 297 10.97 -3.14 -21.88
C LYS A 297 12.46 -2.86 -21.67
N GLY A 298 12.87 -2.84 -20.40
CA GLY A 298 14.28 -2.77 -20.02
C GLY A 298 15.10 -3.92 -20.61
N GLN A 299 16.35 -3.62 -20.92
CA GLN A 299 17.37 -4.50 -21.49
C GLN A 299 18.44 -4.89 -20.45
N GLY A 300 18.27 -4.47 -19.19
CA GLY A 300 19.13 -4.88 -18.08
C GLY A 300 19.22 -6.40 -17.99
N LYS A 301 20.44 -6.93 -17.88
CA LYS A 301 20.69 -8.37 -17.90
C LYS A 301 20.37 -9.02 -16.56
N ASP A 302 20.67 -8.29 -15.49
CA ASP A 302 20.60 -8.77 -14.12
C ASP A 302 20.55 -7.59 -13.15
N GLU A 303 20.62 -7.89 -11.86
CA GLU A 303 20.49 -6.92 -10.78
C GLU A 303 21.67 -5.95 -10.63
N GLN A 304 22.77 -6.18 -11.31
CA GLN A 304 23.99 -5.36 -11.29
C GLN A 304 24.17 -4.61 -12.61
N ASN A 305 23.83 -5.25 -13.73
CA ASN A 305 23.90 -4.72 -15.09
C ASN A 305 22.53 -4.18 -15.52
N THR A 306 22.13 -3.07 -14.89
CA THR A 306 20.79 -2.47 -14.98
C THR A 306 20.76 -1.26 -15.90
N ASP A 307 19.66 -1.06 -16.64
CA ASP A 307 19.48 0.04 -17.58
C ASP A 307 18.33 0.99 -17.21
N GLY A 308 17.29 0.48 -16.53
CA GLY A 308 16.15 1.25 -16.01
C GLY A 308 15.98 1.10 -14.49
N ILE A 309 14.75 1.03 -13.99
CA ILE A 309 14.47 0.80 -12.56
C ILE A 309 14.36 -0.71 -12.33
N HIS A 310 15.17 -1.24 -11.42
CA HIS A 310 15.19 -2.63 -10.98
C HIS A 310 14.83 -2.68 -9.49
N ALA A 311 13.57 -2.36 -9.19
CA ALA A 311 13.09 -2.25 -7.83
C ALA A 311 12.88 -3.64 -7.19
N ILE A 312 13.07 -3.73 -5.88
CA ILE A 312 12.72 -4.92 -5.10
C ILE A 312 11.50 -4.69 -4.22
N MET A 313 11.55 -3.75 -3.27
CA MET A 313 10.46 -3.52 -2.32
C MET A 313 9.63 -2.27 -2.62
N PRO A 314 10.24 -1.09 -2.86
CA PRO A 314 9.45 0.12 -3.00
C PRO A 314 8.75 0.16 -4.36
N THR A 315 7.51 0.60 -4.33
CA THR A 315 6.74 0.89 -5.55
C THR A 315 7.23 2.21 -6.14
N PRO A 316 7.65 2.24 -7.42
CA PRO A 316 8.02 3.49 -8.08
C PRO A 316 6.85 4.45 -8.23
N TRP A 317 7.16 5.74 -8.32
CA TRP A 317 6.20 6.77 -8.71
C TRP A 317 6.30 7.05 -10.21
N ILE A 318 5.17 7.34 -10.84
CA ILE A 318 5.10 7.65 -12.26
C ILE A 318 4.28 8.93 -12.49
N THR A 319 4.72 9.71 -13.45
CA THR A 319 4.06 10.90 -13.99
C THR A 319 4.06 10.79 -15.51
N GLU A 320 3.34 11.70 -16.19
CA GLU A 320 3.35 11.76 -17.66
C GLU A 320 4.77 11.86 -18.24
N ALA A 321 5.66 12.62 -17.58
CA ALA A 321 7.02 12.86 -18.06
C ALA A 321 8.07 11.88 -17.51
N ASN A 322 7.97 11.53 -16.22
CA ASN A 322 9.04 10.81 -15.52
C ASN A 322 8.57 9.68 -14.62
N ILE A 323 9.44 8.68 -14.46
CA ILE A 323 9.32 7.59 -13.49
C ILE A 323 10.43 7.70 -12.47
N PHE A 324 10.10 7.66 -11.18
CA PHE A 324 11.06 7.69 -10.07
C PHE A 324 11.00 6.40 -9.27
N GLY A 325 12.14 5.76 -9.05
CA GLY A 325 12.19 4.52 -8.29
C GLY A 325 13.55 4.23 -7.69
N ILE A 326 13.55 3.37 -6.67
CA ILE A 326 14.76 2.89 -6.02
C ILE A 326 15.10 1.49 -6.54
N CYS A 327 16.27 1.32 -7.13
CA CYS A 327 16.81 0.01 -7.43
C CYS A 327 17.41 -0.63 -6.18
N SER A 328 17.48 -1.95 -6.18
CA SER A 328 17.91 -2.73 -5.02
C SER A 328 19.35 -2.53 -4.56
N TYR A 329 20.18 -1.77 -5.28
CA TYR A 329 21.51 -1.40 -4.81
C TYR A 329 21.57 0.01 -4.19
N GLY A 330 20.39 0.62 -4.00
CA GLY A 330 20.19 1.94 -3.42
C GLY A 330 20.07 3.05 -4.45
N GLN A 331 20.19 2.77 -5.75
CA GLN A 331 20.08 3.80 -6.78
C GLN A 331 18.68 4.40 -6.79
N LEU A 332 18.54 5.66 -6.42
CA LEU A 332 17.38 6.46 -6.80
C LEU A 332 17.60 6.91 -8.26
N ARG A 333 16.65 6.61 -9.12
CA ARG A 333 16.70 6.92 -10.56
C ARG A 333 15.47 7.68 -11.00
N GLY A 334 15.69 8.60 -11.93
CA GLY A 334 14.65 9.15 -12.80
C GLY A 334 14.76 8.53 -14.19
N LEU A 335 13.64 8.05 -14.73
CA LEU A 335 13.52 7.63 -16.12
C LEU A 335 12.57 8.56 -16.88
N ASP A 336 12.74 8.61 -18.18
CA ASP A 336 11.75 9.12 -19.12
C ASP A 336 10.60 8.12 -19.28
N THR A 337 9.35 8.57 -19.11
CA THR A 337 8.17 7.70 -19.11
C THR A 337 7.91 7.05 -20.48
N ASP A 338 8.19 7.76 -21.57
CA ASP A 338 7.90 7.30 -22.93
C ASP A 338 8.91 6.29 -23.45
N THR A 339 10.16 6.38 -23.01
CA THR A 339 11.25 5.56 -23.54
C THR A 339 11.83 4.58 -22.53
N GLY A 340 11.56 4.76 -21.23
CA GLY A 340 12.19 4.02 -20.14
C GLY A 340 13.67 4.35 -19.95
N LYS A 341 14.21 5.33 -20.69
CA LYS A 341 15.63 5.71 -20.63
C LYS A 341 15.94 6.39 -19.30
N ARG A 342 17.01 5.94 -18.64
CA ARG A 342 17.52 6.61 -17.43
C ARG A 342 18.02 8.02 -17.74
N LEU A 343 17.43 8.99 -17.05
CA LEU A 343 17.80 10.41 -17.10
C LEU A 343 18.94 10.69 -16.11
N TRP A 344 18.80 10.19 -14.89
CA TRP A 344 19.77 10.41 -13.82
C TRP A 344 19.76 9.27 -12.80
N GLU A 345 20.80 9.23 -11.97
CA GLU A 345 20.98 8.29 -10.87
C GLU A 345 21.71 9.00 -9.71
N THR A 346 21.24 8.76 -8.48
CA THR A 346 21.96 9.13 -7.26
C THR A 346 21.78 8.06 -6.18
N PHE A 347 22.58 8.16 -5.11
CA PHE A 347 22.48 7.35 -3.91
C PHE A 347 22.16 8.20 -2.66
N ASP A 348 21.95 9.51 -2.83
CA ASP A 348 21.90 10.45 -1.72
C ASP A 348 20.69 10.19 -0.79
N ALA A 349 19.54 9.81 -1.34
CA ALA A 349 18.33 9.51 -0.55
C ALA A 349 18.45 8.23 0.31
N THR A 350 19.39 7.35 -0.01
CA THR A 350 19.50 5.99 0.55
C THR A 350 20.93 5.75 1.04
N GLY A 351 21.80 5.27 0.16
CA GLY A 351 23.16 4.79 0.38
C GLY A 351 23.49 3.71 -0.64
N ARG A 352 24.67 3.09 -0.54
CA ARG A 352 25.15 2.07 -1.50
C ARG A 352 25.18 0.68 -0.88
N GLY A 353 24.51 -0.28 -1.50
CA GLY A 353 24.66 -1.69 -1.18
C GLY A 353 23.42 -2.50 -1.53
N ARG A 354 23.47 -3.81 -1.34
CA ARG A 354 22.39 -4.70 -1.74
C ARG A 354 21.17 -4.61 -0.79
N TRP A 355 19.99 -4.64 -1.39
CA TRP A 355 18.66 -4.42 -0.83
C TRP A 355 18.44 -3.04 -0.19
N TRP A 356 19.20 -2.04 -0.63
CA TRP A 356 18.93 -0.68 -0.21
C TRP A 356 17.67 -0.14 -0.85
N ASN A 357 16.87 0.58 -0.04
CA ASN A 357 15.57 1.07 -0.47
C ASN A 357 15.11 2.31 0.30
N ALA A 358 14.14 3.00 -0.29
CA ALA A 358 13.30 4.00 0.35
C ALA A 358 11.90 3.95 -0.26
N PHE A 359 10.88 4.15 0.56
CA PHE A 359 9.51 4.36 0.10
C PHE A 359 9.37 5.79 -0.41
N ILE A 360 8.70 5.98 -1.55
CA ILE A 360 8.49 7.27 -2.20
C ILE A 360 7.01 7.64 -2.04
N ILE A 361 6.72 8.70 -1.30
CA ILE A 361 5.36 9.17 -1.01
C ILE A 361 5.19 10.57 -1.58
N PRO A 362 4.50 10.72 -2.73
CA PRO A 362 4.19 12.03 -3.28
C PRO A 362 3.25 12.80 -2.37
N HIS A 363 3.45 14.11 -2.32
CA HIS A 363 2.61 15.05 -1.59
C HIS A 363 2.68 16.42 -2.27
N GLU A 364 1.57 16.84 -2.89
CA GLU A 364 1.49 18.09 -3.65
C GLU A 364 2.64 18.25 -4.66
N ASP A 365 3.56 19.19 -4.40
CA ASP A 365 4.67 19.58 -5.25
C ASP A 365 6.01 18.89 -4.91
N ARG A 366 6.01 17.98 -3.93
CA ARG A 366 7.21 17.37 -3.36
C ARG A 366 7.00 15.91 -2.96
N PHE A 367 8.06 15.31 -2.43
CA PHE A 367 8.07 13.91 -2.02
C PHE A 367 8.56 13.75 -0.59
N PHE A 368 7.91 12.85 0.14
CA PHE A 368 8.40 12.30 1.39
C PHE A 368 9.04 10.95 1.11
N LEU A 369 10.32 10.78 1.48
CA LEU A 369 11.03 9.52 1.35
C LEU A 369 11.29 8.94 2.74
N HIS A 370 10.86 7.69 2.97
CA HIS A 370 11.27 6.94 4.16
C HIS A 370 12.28 5.88 3.78
N ASN A 371 13.55 6.10 4.12
CA ASN A 371 14.62 5.16 3.79
C ASN A 371 14.79 4.10 4.89
N GLU A 372 15.40 2.98 4.51
CA GLU A 372 15.62 1.87 5.43
C GLU A 372 16.65 2.14 6.54
N GLN A 373 17.39 3.26 6.48
CA GLN A 373 18.23 3.73 7.58
C GLN A 373 17.41 4.51 8.61
N GLY A 374 16.09 4.60 8.42
CA GLY A 374 15.16 5.19 9.36
C GLY A 374 14.98 6.69 9.20
N ASP A 375 15.48 7.27 8.11
CA ASP A 375 15.32 8.70 7.86
C ASP A 375 13.94 8.97 7.24
N LEU A 376 13.41 10.16 7.54
CA LEU A 376 12.38 10.82 6.75
C LEU A 376 13.05 11.97 6.01
N ILE A 377 12.80 12.06 4.71
CA ILE A 377 13.41 13.06 3.82
C ILE A 377 12.29 13.78 3.08
N ILE A 378 12.38 15.10 2.96
CA ILE A 378 11.57 15.90 2.05
C ILE A 378 12.46 16.26 0.86
N ALA A 379 11.99 16.00 -0.37
CA ALA A 379 12.76 16.25 -1.58
C ALA A 379 11.88 16.58 -2.79
N ASP A 380 12.48 17.26 -3.76
CA ASP A 380 11.94 17.40 -5.12
C ASP A 380 12.51 16.27 -6.00
N LEU A 381 11.65 15.63 -6.80
CA LEU A 381 12.04 14.69 -7.85
C LEU A 381 11.57 15.22 -9.20
N THR A 382 12.50 15.42 -10.12
CA THR A 382 12.25 16.04 -11.44
C THR A 382 13.03 15.31 -12.53
N ALA A 383 12.81 15.67 -13.80
CA ALA A 383 13.61 15.17 -14.92
C ALA A 383 15.10 15.51 -14.79
N GLU A 384 15.44 16.60 -14.10
CA GLU A 384 16.80 17.09 -13.89
C GLU A 384 17.53 16.36 -12.75
N GLY A 385 16.79 15.85 -11.77
CA GLY A 385 17.41 15.14 -10.64
C GLY A 385 16.57 15.05 -9.37
N TYR A 386 17.25 14.54 -8.35
CA TYR A 386 16.86 14.57 -6.94
C TYR A 386 17.42 15.83 -6.28
N LYS A 387 16.57 16.57 -5.57
CA LYS A 387 17.00 17.71 -4.75
C LYS A 387 16.44 17.58 -3.34
N GLU A 388 17.32 17.31 -2.39
CA GLU A 388 16.96 17.24 -0.98
C GLU A 388 16.58 18.62 -0.43
N ILE A 389 15.44 18.70 0.27
CA ILE A 389 14.98 19.90 0.97
C ILE A 389 15.31 19.82 2.46
N SER A 390 15.09 18.65 3.06
CA SER A 390 15.31 18.42 4.50
C SER A 390 15.39 16.92 4.79
N ARG A 391 16.18 16.54 5.81
CA ARG A 391 16.28 15.16 6.31
C ARG A 391 16.30 15.15 7.84
N ALA A 392 15.65 14.16 8.44
CA ALA A 392 15.70 13.88 9.87
C ALA A 392 15.56 12.38 10.13
N LYS A 393 15.97 11.90 11.31
CA LYS A 393 15.73 10.52 11.73
C LYS A 393 14.29 10.38 12.22
N LEU A 394 13.53 9.43 11.68
CA LEU A 394 12.18 9.11 12.11
C LEU A 394 12.16 7.98 13.16
N VAL A 395 12.85 6.89 12.87
CA VAL A 395 12.94 5.69 13.72
C VAL A 395 14.32 5.06 13.55
N GLU A 396 14.87 4.46 14.60
CA GLU A 396 16.18 3.78 14.48
C GLU A 396 16.03 2.43 13.79
N PRO A 397 16.96 2.04 12.90
CA PRO A 397 16.94 0.72 12.28
C PRO A 397 17.34 -0.39 13.26
N THR A 398 16.59 -1.49 13.25
CA THR A 398 16.69 -2.56 14.27
C THR A 398 16.99 -3.93 13.70
N ARG A 399 16.83 -4.15 12.39
CA ARG A 399 17.06 -5.44 11.77
C ARG A 399 18.44 -5.51 11.14
N LYS A 400 19.28 -6.45 11.53
CA LYS A 400 20.53 -6.67 10.82
C LYS A 400 20.28 -7.40 9.51
N VAL A 401 20.62 -6.77 8.39
CA VAL A 401 20.68 -7.39 7.07
C VAL A 401 22.05 -7.14 6.49
N GLN A 402 22.74 -8.20 6.08
CA GLN A 402 24.14 -8.15 5.67
C GLN A 402 25.01 -7.45 6.74
N ARG A 403 25.58 -6.29 6.41
CA ARG A 403 26.51 -5.54 7.26
C ARG A 403 25.90 -4.28 7.90
N ARG A 404 24.57 -4.11 7.85
CA ARG A 404 23.89 -2.89 8.34
C ARG A 404 22.58 -3.19 9.05
N MET A 405 22.08 -2.19 9.75
CA MET A 405 20.75 -2.20 10.34
C MET A 405 19.72 -1.65 9.35
N THR A 406 18.49 -2.17 9.37
CA THR A 406 17.46 -1.86 8.38
C THR A 406 16.08 -1.68 9.02
N ILE A 407 15.22 -0.99 8.27
CA ILE A 407 13.76 -0.93 8.42
C ILE A 407 13.17 -1.18 7.05
N TRP A 408 12.32 -2.20 6.92
CA TRP A 408 11.65 -2.54 5.67
C TRP A 408 10.13 -2.54 5.83
N SER A 409 9.62 -1.56 6.59
CA SER A 409 8.19 -1.33 6.82
C SER A 409 7.80 0.04 6.26
N HIS A 410 6.75 0.08 5.47
CA HIS A 410 6.21 1.33 4.91
C HIS A 410 5.58 2.18 6.03
N PRO A 411 5.73 3.51 6.02
CA PRO A 411 5.07 4.38 6.98
C PRO A 411 3.59 4.62 6.64
N ALA A 412 2.78 5.09 7.58
CA ALA A 412 1.45 5.63 7.28
C ALA A 412 1.42 7.13 7.53
N PHE A 413 0.63 7.86 6.74
CA PHE A 413 0.48 9.30 6.87
C PHE A 413 -0.98 9.65 7.16
N ALA A 414 -1.24 10.18 8.35
CA ALA A 414 -2.56 10.60 8.76
C ALA A 414 -2.46 11.62 9.90
N MET A 415 -3.49 12.43 10.12
CA MET A 415 -3.54 13.34 11.28
C MET A 415 -2.35 14.30 11.36
N LYS A 416 -1.92 14.79 10.21
CA LYS A 416 -0.71 15.60 9.96
C LYS A 416 0.52 14.97 10.57
N SER A 417 0.57 13.64 10.55
CA SER A 417 1.56 12.86 11.26
C SER A 417 2.05 11.72 10.39
N VAL A 418 3.27 11.29 10.66
CA VAL A 418 3.79 10.03 10.15
C VAL A 418 3.78 9.00 11.28
N PHE A 419 3.27 7.81 10.96
CA PHE A 419 3.31 6.63 11.80
C PHE A 419 4.30 5.65 11.22
N ALA A 420 5.28 5.23 12.00
CA ALA A 420 6.35 4.34 11.54
C ALA A 420 6.73 3.34 12.63
N ARG A 421 7.27 2.20 12.22
CA ARG A 421 7.68 1.14 13.14
C ARG A 421 9.09 0.64 12.87
N ASN A 422 9.71 0.08 13.89
CA ASN A 422 10.86 -0.81 13.81
C ASN A 422 10.58 -2.04 14.70
N ASP A 423 11.54 -2.95 14.90
CA ASP A 423 11.32 -4.22 15.61
C ASP A 423 11.11 -4.08 17.13
N LYS A 424 10.99 -2.86 17.63
CA LYS A 424 10.88 -2.53 19.05
C LYS A 424 9.76 -1.57 19.35
N GLU A 425 9.42 -0.69 18.41
CA GLU A 425 8.44 0.36 18.66
C GLU A 425 7.64 0.77 17.42
N LEU A 426 6.41 1.18 17.66
CA LEU A 426 5.59 1.99 16.77
C LEU A 426 5.59 3.43 17.31
N VAL A 427 5.75 4.41 16.43
CA VAL A 427 5.80 5.83 16.79
C VAL A 427 4.78 6.62 16.01
N ARG A 428 4.34 7.74 16.59
CA ARG A 428 3.71 8.85 15.86
C ARG A 428 4.59 10.09 16.00
N VAL A 429 4.88 10.71 14.87
CA VAL A 429 5.57 12.00 14.79
C VAL A 429 4.67 13.00 14.09
N SER A 430 4.42 14.15 14.72
CA SER A 430 3.65 15.21 14.10
C SER A 430 4.51 15.96 13.08
N LEU A 431 3.91 16.23 11.92
CA LEU A 431 4.42 17.04 10.84
C LEU A 431 3.53 18.28 10.62
N ALA A 432 2.70 18.67 11.59
CA ALA A 432 1.88 19.88 11.48
C ALA A 432 2.74 21.16 11.52
N LYS A 433 2.31 22.21 10.80
CA LYS A 433 2.95 23.55 10.83
C LYS A 433 2.78 24.26 12.16
#